data_AF-A0A351YF30-F1
#
_entry.id   AF-A0A351YF30-F1
#
_cell.length_a   1.000
_cell.length_b   1.000
_cell.length_c   1.000
_cell.angle_alpha   90.00
_cell.angle_beta   90.00
_cell.angle_gamma   90.00
#
_symmetry.space_group_name_H-M   'P 1'
#
loop_
_entity.id
_entity.type
_entity.pdbx_description
1 polymer ?
#
loop_
_entity_poly.entity_id
_entity_poly.type
_entity_poly.pdbx_seq_one_letter_code
_entity_poly.pdbx_strand_id
1 'polypeptide(L)'
;MQKNKEGDNAYYNLWDANNNTYSTNDNQVVKTIYDPCPVGFKLPASNAFTGFTTTGSNTSNNYPANGIWDSTRNGWNFYAQANRAGQQIFFPASGIRNYIDGKVSLINSDGLYWSSRPHNQSSGWRLNFRSSYVNPLGNYYRSAGYGLRPVQE
;
A
#
# COMPACT_ATOMS: atom_id res chain seq x y z
N MET A 1 24.40 -24.16 8.91
CA MET A 1 23.24 -23.39 8.43
C MET A 1 22.53 -22.82 9.67
N GLN A 2 22.84 -21.59 10.07
CA GLN A 2 22.23 -20.97 11.25
C GLN A 2 20.78 -20.57 10.92
N LYS A 3 19.81 -21.18 11.60
CA LYS A 3 18.43 -20.70 11.65
C LYS A 3 18.42 -19.41 12.46
N ASN A 4 18.15 -18.29 11.78
CA ASN A 4 17.96 -17.01 12.45
C ASN A 4 16.58 -16.97 13.12
N LYS A 5 16.49 -16.38 14.31
CA LYS A 5 15.31 -16.44 15.20
C LYS A 5 14.18 -15.45 14.84
N GLU A 6 14.32 -14.71 13.74
CA GLU A 6 13.28 -13.83 13.22
C GLU A 6 13.13 -14.00 11.69
N GLY A 7 11.95 -14.44 11.24
CA GLY A 7 11.39 -14.22 9.88
C GLY A 7 12.19 -14.71 8.65
N ASP A 8 12.04 -16.00 8.34
CA ASP A 8 11.91 -16.67 7.03
C ASP A 8 12.95 -16.49 5.90
N ASN A 9 13.92 -15.56 5.96
CA ASN A 9 14.82 -15.30 4.82
C ASN A 9 14.03 -14.98 3.54
N ALA A 10 12.99 -14.14 3.68
CA ALA A 10 11.85 -14.06 2.76
C ALA A 10 12.21 -13.59 1.34
N TYR A 11 11.71 -14.35 0.37
CA TYR A 11 11.88 -14.12 -1.06
C TYR A 11 11.34 -12.76 -1.52
N TYR A 12 12.04 -12.14 -2.48
CA TYR A 12 11.60 -10.90 -3.16
C TYR A 12 10.25 -11.07 -3.85
N ASN A 13 9.94 -12.28 -4.29
CA ASN A 13 8.90 -12.58 -5.26
C ASN A 13 7.68 -13.27 -4.66
N LEU A 14 7.38 -13.03 -3.37
CA LEU A 14 6.26 -13.70 -2.73
C LEU A 14 4.94 -13.40 -3.43
N TRP A 15 4.61 -12.12 -3.66
CA TRP A 15 3.37 -11.71 -4.36
C TRP A 15 3.57 -11.33 -5.83
N ASP A 16 4.83 -11.14 -6.25
CA ASP A 16 5.22 -10.77 -7.62
C ASP A 16 6.34 -11.70 -8.10
N ALA A 17 6.00 -12.72 -8.90
CA ALA A 17 6.86 -13.82 -9.32
C ALA A 17 8.21 -13.37 -9.89
N ASN A 18 8.21 -12.23 -10.59
CA ASN A 18 9.36 -11.69 -11.29
C ASN A 18 10.12 -10.62 -10.48
N ASN A 19 9.71 -10.34 -9.24
CA ASN A 19 10.40 -9.34 -8.44
C ASN A 19 11.76 -9.84 -7.95
N ASN A 20 12.79 -9.04 -8.18
CA ASN A 20 14.17 -9.30 -7.75
C ASN A 20 14.79 -8.08 -7.04
N THR A 21 13.97 -7.09 -6.65
CA THR A 21 14.43 -5.83 -6.07
C THR A 21 13.54 -5.39 -4.91
N TYR A 22 14.08 -4.50 -4.07
CA TYR A 22 13.35 -3.76 -3.04
C TYR A 22 12.92 -2.37 -3.50
N SER A 23 13.45 -1.87 -4.63
CA SER A 23 13.11 -0.54 -5.13
C SER A 23 11.67 -0.48 -5.61
N THR A 24 11.06 0.70 -5.51
CA THR A 24 9.76 0.94 -6.12
C THR A 24 9.89 1.16 -7.62
N ASN A 25 8.91 0.70 -8.38
CA ASN A 25 8.84 0.83 -9.84
C ASN A 25 7.44 0.43 -10.32
N ASP A 26 7.21 0.64 -11.62
CA ASP A 26 5.98 0.33 -12.33
C ASP A 26 6.09 -0.95 -13.18
N ASN A 27 7.05 -1.82 -12.88
CA ASN A 27 7.16 -3.09 -13.59
C ASN A 27 5.88 -3.91 -13.38
N GLN A 28 5.53 -4.69 -14.40
CA GLN A 28 4.38 -5.58 -14.34
C GLN A 28 4.51 -6.54 -13.16
N VAL A 29 3.50 -6.52 -12.29
CA VAL A 29 3.33 -7.51 -11.23
C VAL A 29 2.83 -8.81 -11.87
N VAL A 30 3.57 -9.91 -11.66
CA VAL A 30 3.15 -11.25 -12.08
C VAL A 30 2.68 -12.01 -10.85
N LYS A 31 1.38 -12.26 -10.79
CA LYS A 31 0.74 -12.88 -9.65
C LYS A 31 1.31 -14.26 -9.34
N THR A 32 1.49 -14.57 -8.06
CA THR A 32 1.84 -15.91 -7.57
C THR A 32 0.66 -16.56 -6.85
N ILE A 33 0.85 -17.80 -6.40
CA ILE A 33 -0.09 -18.48 -5.50
C ILE A 33 -0.22 -17.82 -4.11
N TYR A 34 0.69 -16.91 -3.74
CA TYR A 34 0.66 -16.22 -2.44
C TYR A 34 0.04 -14.82 -2.54
N ASP A 35 -0.20 -14.30 -3.74
CA ASP A 35 -0.96 -13.08 -3.92
C ASP A 35 -2.41 -13.31 -3.43
N PRO A 36 -2.89 -12.54 -2.45
CA PRO A 36 -4.21 -12.74 -1.83
C PRO A 36 -5.40 -12.30 -2.70
N CYS A 37 -5.17 -11.72 -3.88
CA CYS A 37 -6.24 -11.22 -4.73
C CYS A 37 -7.04 -12.35 -5.41
N PRO A 38 -8.30 -12.14 -5.77
CA PRO A 38 -9.08 -13.09 -6.59
C PRO A 38 -8.48 -13.29 -8.00
N VAL A 39 -8.89 -14.36 -8.70
CA VAL A 39 -8.49 -14.59 -10.11
C VAL A 39 -8.86 -13.40 -11.00
N GLY A 40 -7.96 -13.02 -11.91
CA GLY A 40 -8.11 -11.84 -12.78
C GLY A 40 -7.72 -10.52 -12.12
N PHE A 41 -7.26 -10.58 -10.87
CA PHE A 41 -6.73 -9.43 -10.12
C PHE A 41 -5.43 -9.78 -9.42
N LYS A 42 -4.58 -8.78 -9.26
CA LYS A 42 -3.28 -8.85 -8.60
C LYS A 42 -3.08 -7.67 -7.66
N LEU A 43 -2.10 -7.76 -6.78
CA LEU A 43 -1.69 -6.60 -6.00
C LEU A 43 -1.08 -5.51 -6.90
N PRO A 44 -1.26 -4.24 -6.52
CA PRO A 44 -0.72 -3.14 -7.30
C PRO A 44 0.82 -3.14 -7.26
N ALA A 45 1.44 -2.59 -8.31
CA ALA A 45 2.88 -2.31 -8.32
C ALA A 45 3.25 -1.37 -7.16
N SER A 46 4.52 -1.39 -6.74
CA SER A 46 4.98 -0.61 -5.59
C SER A 46 4.88 0.91 -5.78
N ASN A 47 4.86 1.40 -7.02
CA ASN A 47 4.63 2.81 -7.36
C ASN A 47 3.16 3.17 -7.60
N ALA A 48 2.21 2.22 -7.57
CA ALA A 48 0.84 2.46 -8.04
C ALA A 48 0.13 3.60 -7.29
N PHE A 49 0.49 3.86 -6.05
CA PHE A 49 -0.13 4.89 -5.23
C PHE A 49 0.52 6.27 -5.40
N THR A 50 1.65 6.39 -6.10
CA THR A 50 2.37 7.67 -6.26
C THR A 50 1.50 8.76 -6.88
N GLY A 51 0.58 8.41 -7.77
CA GLY A 51 -0.41 9.33 -8.33
C GLY A 51 -1.41 9.93 -7.33
N PHE A 52 -1.45 9.45 -6.08
CA PHE A 52 -2.28 10.02 -5.01
C PHE A 52 -1.66 11.27 -4.38
N THR A 53 -0.42 11.61 -4.74
CA THR A 53 0.17 12.91 -4.47
C THR A 53 0.62 13.57 -5.76
N THR A 54 0.61 14.91 -5.80
CA THR A 54 1.08 15.67 -6.97
C THR A 54 2.60 15.58 -7.15
N THR A 55 3.32 15.15 -6.11
CA THR A 55 4.79 15.01 -6.11
C THR A 55 5.25 13.56 -6.33
N GLY A 56 4.32 12.59 -6.37
CA GLY A 56 4.69 11.17 -6.43
C GLY A 56 5.36 10.63 -5.17
N SER A 57 5.47 11.44 -4.11
CA SER A 57 6.29 11.16 -2.93
C SER A 57 5.50 11.27 -1.64
N ASN A 58 6.10 10.83 -0.54
CA ASN A 58 5.58 11.02 0.81
C ASN A 58 5.52 12.51 1.19
N THR A 59 4.49 12.89 1.95
CA THR A 59 4.20 14.28 2.28
C THR A 59 3.83 14.39 3.76
N SER A 60 4.27 15.47 4.41
CA SER A 60 3.96 15.73 5.82
C SER A 60 2.65 16.51 6.02
N ASN A 61 2.00 16.92 4.93
CA ASN A 61 0.73 17.63 4.92
C ASN A 61 -0.13 17.21 3.71
N ASN A 62 -1.40 17.63 3.70
CA ASN A 62 -2.38 17.23 2.69
C ASN A 62 -2.42 18.13 1.45
N TYR A 63 -1.69 19.25 1.43
CA TYR A 63 -1.63 20.15 0.27
C TYR A 63 -1.25 19.45 -1.04
N PRO A 64 -0.22 18.58 -1.07
CA PRO A 64 0.13 17.80 -2.26
C PRO A 64 -0.77 16.59 -2.51
N ALA A 65 -1.88 16.39 -1.77
CA ALA A 65 -2.79 15.29 -2.08
C ALA A 65 -3.50 15.51 -3.43
N ASN A 66 -3.54 14.45 -4.24
CA ASN A 66 -4.32 14.37 -5.47
C ASN A 66 -5.70 13.77 -5.20
N GLY A 67 -6.43 14.35 -4.25
CA GLY A 67 -7.73 13.86 -3.82
C GLY A 67 -8.44 14.84 -2.89
N ILE A 68 -9.63 14.45 -2.45
CA ILE A 68 -10.43 15.20 -1.47
C ILE A 68 -10.78 14.26 -0.32
N TRP A 69 -10.49 14.69 0.92
CA TRP A 69 -10.88 13.95 2.11
C TRP A 69 -12.38 14.09 2.34
N ASP A 70 -13.05 12.96 2.52
CA ASP A 70 -14.46 12.86 2.89
C ASP A 70 -14.55 12.54 4.38
N SER A 71 -14.88 13.56 5.18
CA SER A 71 -15.05 13.43 6.62
C SER A 71 -16.29 12.64 7.02
N THR A 72 -17.27 12.48 6.13
CA THR A 72 -18.50 11.73 6.43
C THR A 72 -18.28 10.23 6.29
N ARG A 73 -17.43 9.82 5.33
CA ARG A 73 -17.06 8.43 5.08
C ARG A 73 -15.69 8.03 5.63
N ASN A 74 -14.98 8.97 6.26
CA ASN A 74 -13.62 8.80 6.77
C ASN A 74 -12.68 8.16 5.74
N GLY A 75 -12.43 8.86 4.64
CA GLY A 75 -11.54 8.36 3.59
C GLY A 75 -11.21 9.40 2.52
N TRP A 76 -10.30 9.05 1.62
CA TRP A 76 -9.95 9.91 0.48
C TRP A 76 -10.70 9.49 -0.78
N ASN A 77 -11.21 10.46 -1.54
CA ASN A 77 -11.53 10.28 -2.94
C ASN A 77 -10.33 10.76 -3.75
N PHE A 78 -9.49 9.83 -4.21
CA PHE A 78 -8.32 10.14 -5.03
C PHE A 78 -8.70 10.22 -6.50
N TYR A 79 -8.10 11.15 -7.23
CA TYR A 79 -8.27 11.25 -8.68
C TYR A 79 -7.41 10.21 -9.39
N ALA A 80 -7.96 9.54 -10.40
CA ALA A 80 -7.27 8.55 -11.21
C ALA A 80 -6.32 9.17 -12.25
N GLN A 81 -6.35 10.50 -12.41
CA GLN A 81 -5.45 11.24 -13.30
C GLN A 81 -4.71 12.33 -12.50
N ALA A 82 -3.61 12.82 -13.08
CA ALA A 82 -2.83 13.90 -12.50
C ALA A 82 -3.66 15.21 -12.40
N ASN A 83 -3.20 16.12 -11.55
CA ASN A 83 -3.76 17.48 -11.41
C ASN A 83 -5.26 17.50 -11.05
N ARG A 84 -5.71 16.55 -10.21
CA ARG A 84 -7.09 16.46 -9.70
C ARG A 84 -8.14 16.35 -10.80
N ALA A 85 -7.85 15.56 -11.82
CA ALA A 85 -8.70 15.37 -12.99
C ALA A 85 -9.27 13.95 -13.08
N GLY A 86 -10.34 13.80 -13.88
CA GLY A 86 -10.93 12.49 -14.19
C GLY A 86 -11.74 11.88 -13.05
N GLN A 87 -11.92 10.56 -13.14
CA GLN A 87 -12.71 9.79 -12.17
C GLN A 87 -12.02 9.73 -10.81
N GLN A 88 -12.82 9.72 -9.75
CA GLN A 88 -12.34 9.51 -8.40
C GLN A 88 -12.53 8.05 -7.96
N ILE A 89 -11.58 7.56 -7.15
CA ILE A 89 -11.63 6.26 -6.49
C ILE A 89 -11.58 6.50 -4.98
N PHE A 90 -12.57 5.95 -4.26
CA PHE A 90 -12.63 6.07 -2.81
C PHE A 90 -11.74 5.03 -2.12
N PHE A 91 -10.94 5.50 -1.16
CA PHE A 91 -10.13 4.69 -0.25
C PHE A 91 -10.53 5.01 1.19
N PRO A 92 -11.15 4.05 1.92
CA PRO A 92 -11.52 4.27 3.31
C PRO A 92 -10.31 4.26 4.25
N ALA A 93 -10.39 5.00 5.35
CA ALA A 93 -9.50 4.89 6.49
C ALA A 93 -9.91 3.69 7.36
N SER A 94 -9.61 2.49 6.85
CA SER A 94 -10.00 1.21 7.45
C SER A 94 -9.24 0.85 8.73
N GLY A 95 -8.20 1.60 9.09
CA GLY A 95 -7.31 1.26 10.20
C GLY A 95 -6.43 0.05 9.90
N ILE A 96 -5.97 -0.61 10.97
CA ILE A 96 -5.02 -1.73 10.93
C ILE A 96 -5.41 -2.85 11.86
N ARG A 97 -4.82 -4.02 11.61
CA ARG A 97 -4.56 -5.03 12.63
C ARG A 97 -3.10 -4.94 13.08
N ASN A 98 -2.89 -4.66 14.37
CA ASN A 98 -1.55 -4.49 14.94
C ASN A 98 -0.73 -5.79 14.85
N TYR A 99 0.55 -5.66 14.54
CA TYR A 99 1.47 -6.78 14.35
C TYR A 99 1.90 -7.46 15.66
N ILE A 100 1.73 -6.80 16.82
CA ILE A 100 2.13 -7.31 18.14
C ILE A 100 1.04 -8.20 18.73
N ASP A 101 -0.18 -7.69 18.82
CA ASP A 101 -1.27 -8.31 19.58
C ASP A 101 -2.52 -8.59 18.74
N GLY A 102 -2.48 -8.31 17.44
CA GLY A 102 -3.59 -8.55 16.54
C GLY A 102 -4.82 -7.65 16.78
N LYS A 103 -4.72 -6.62 17.64
CA LYS A 103 -5.83 -5.70 17.89
C LYS A 103 -6.08 -4.79 16.71
N VAL A 104 -7.34 -4.42 16.53
CA VAL A 104 -7.74 -3.44 15.52
C VAL A 104 -7.58 -2.03 16.09
N SER A 105 -6.98 -1.13 15.33
CA SER A 105 -6.78 0.28 15.72
C SER A 105 -6.80 1.22 14.52
N LEU A 106 -6.82 2.53 14.76
CA LEU A 106 -6.79 3.60 13.73
C LEU A 106 -7.98 3.59 12.74
N ILE A 107 -9.06 2.87 13.05
CA ILE A 107 -10.30 2.91 12.27
C ILE A 107 -10.79 4.36 12.19
N ASN A 108 -11.25 4.77 11.01
CA ASN A 108 -11.71 6.13 10.69
C ASN A 108 -10.61 7.21 10.76
N SER A 109 -9.36 6.84 11.04
CA SER A 109 -8.23 7.77 11.16
C SER A 109 -7.21 7.56 10.06
N ASP A 110 -6.72 6.33 9.88
CA ASP A 110 -5.69 6.01 8.90
C ASP A 110 -6.16 4.95 7.89
N GLY A 111 -5.78 5.13 6.62
CA GLY A 111 -5.96 4.14 5.56
C GLY A 111 -4.62 3.60 5.10
N LEU A 112 -4.51 2.28 5.15
CA LEU A 112 -3.24 1.57 5.11
C LEU A 112 -3.35 0.39 4.18
N TYR A 113 -2.58 0.39 3.10
CA TYR A 113 -2.74 -0.58 2.01
C TYR A 113 -1.40 -1.11 1.52
N TRP A 114 -1.23 -2.42 1.50
CA TRP A 114 -0.03 -3.04 0.94
C TRP A 114 0.02 -2.92 -0.59
N SER A 115 1.24 -2.80 -1.11
CA SER A 115 1.56 -3.09 -2.51
C SER A 115 2.23 -4.46 -2.64
N SER A 116 2.49 -4.90 -3.87
CA SER A 116 3.03 -6.23 -4.18
C SER A 116 4.47 -6.50 -3.73
N ARG A 117 5.26 -5.47 -3.36
CA ARG A 117 6.72 -5.63 -3.16
C ARG A 117 7.21 -5.40 -1.73
N PRO A 118 8.28 -6.12 -1.31
CA PRO A 118 9.00 -5.82 -0.09
C PRO A 118 9.82 -4.52 -0.22
N HIS A 119 9.99 -3.82 0.89
CA HIS A 119 10.94 -2.71 1.05
C HIS A 119 12.30 -3.19 1.55
N ASN A 120 12.33 -4.24 2.38
CA ASN A 120 13.52 -4.98 2.77
C ASN A 120 13.10 -6.37 3.30
N GLN A 121 14.00 -7.14 3.93
CA GLN A 121 13.68 -8.47 4.45
C GLN A 121 12.58 -8.46 5.54
N SER A 122 12.37 -7.34 6.23
CA SER A 122 11.42 -7.23 7.36
C SER A 122 10.17 -6.41 7.04
N SER A 123 10.21 -5.53 6.04
CA SER A 123 9.11 -4.60 5.72
C SER A 123 8.63 -4.65 4.27
N GLY A 124 7.37 -4.23 4.07
CA GLY A 124 6.73 -4.07 2.77
C GLY A 124 6.47 -2.60 2.42
N TRP A 125 6.25 -2.33 1.14
CA TRP A 125 5.79 -1.03 0.66
C TRP A 125 4.27 -0.90 0.79
N ARG A 126 3.81 0.27 1.24
CA ARG A 126 2.40 0.57 1.50
C ARG A 126 2.03 2.00 1.14
N LEU A 127 0.76 2.19 0.85
CA LEU A 127 0.09 3.46 1.03
C LEU A 127 -0.24 3.66 2.52
N ASN A 128 -0.05 4.89 2.99
CA ASN A 128 -0.49 5.35 4.29
C ASN A 128 -1.09 6.75 4.16
N PHE A 129 -2.31 6.96 4.63
CA PHE A 129 -2.90 8.28 4.66
C PHE A 129 -3.76 8.48 5.90
N ARG A 130 -4.00 9.76 6.20
CA ARG A 130 -5.09 10.23 7.07
C ARG A 130 -5.62 11.55 6.51
N SER A 131 -6.55 12.21 7.19
CA SER A 131 -7.09 13.50 6.72
C SER A 131 -6.02 14.58 6.49
N SER A 132 -4.90 14.51 7.22
CA SER A 132 -3.84 15.52 7.20
C SER A 132 -2.63 15.19 6.32
N TYR A 133 -2.48 13.99 5.77
CA TYR A 133 -1.38 13.66 4.86
C TYR A 133 -1.69 12.44 3.97
N VAL A 134 -0.91 12.29 2.89
CA VAL A 134 -0.90 11.10 2.03
C VAL A 134 0.55 10.68 1.74
N ASN A 135 0.89 9.45 2.11
CA ASN A 135 2.21 8.85 1.94
C ASN A 135 2.11 7.64 1.02
N PRO A 136 2.31 7.80 -0.30
CA PRO A 136 2.15 6.72 -1.26
C PRO A 136 3.29 5.70 -1.24
N LEU A 137 4.44 6.08 -0.68
CA LEU A 137 5.67 5.27 -0.60
C LEU A 137 6.06 5.05 0.87
N GLY A 138 5.08 4.74 1.73
CA GLY A 138 5.34 4.34 3.11
C GLY A 138 5.88 2.92 3.17
N ASN A 139 6.56 2.55 4.25
CA ASN A 139 6.89 1.16 4.53
C ASN A 139 6.58 0.80 5.99
N TYR A 140 6.42 -0.49 6.28
CA TYR A 140 6.25 -1.00 7.64
C TYR A 140 6.47 -2.51 7.71
N TYR A 141 6.55 -3.06 8.92
CA TYR A 141 6.69 -4.50 9.15
C TYR A 141 5.60 -5.30 8.45
N ARG A 142 6.02 -6.34 7.71
CA ARG A 142 5.14 -7.21 6.91
C ARG A 142 4.13 -8.01 7.74
N SER A 143 4.34 -8.12 9.05
CA SER A 143 3.45 -8.77 9.99
C SER A 143 2.20 -7.93 10.34
N ALA A 144 2.15 -6.66 9.92
CA ALA A 144 0.98 -5.83 10.12
C ALA A 144 -0.14 -6.18 9.12
N GLY A 145 -1.37 -6.31 9.64
CA GLY A 145 -2.55 -6.55 8.81
C GLY A 145 -3.08 -5.24 8.25
N TYR A 146 -2.72 -4.91 7.02
CA TYR A 146 -3.21 -3.75 6.28
C TYR A 146 -4.18 -4.16 5.17
N GLY A 147 -4.92 -3.18 4.67
CA GLY A 147 -5.84 -3.37 3.55
C GLY A 147 -5.11 -3.79 2.28
N LEU A 148 -5.87 -4.36 1.36
CA LEU A 148 -5.42 -4.73 0.02
C LEU A 148 -6.32 -4.02 -0.97
N ARG A 149 -5.74 -3.58 -2.10
CA ARG A 149 -6.51 -2.99 -3.20
C ARG A 149 -6.17 -3.71 -4.51
N PRO A 150 -6.83 -4.85 -4.78
CA PRO A 150 -6.60 -5.59 -6.02
C PRO A 150 -6.81 -4.70 -7.25
N VAL A 151 -5.95 -4.87 -8.25
CA VAL A 151 -6.04 -4.24 -9.56
C VAL A 151 -6.17 -5.34 -10.62
N GLN A 152 -6.83 -5.04 -11.75
CA GLN A 152 -6.99 -6.01 -12.83
C GLN A 152 -5.62 -6.45 -13.38
N GLU A 153 -5.48 -7.73 -13.73
CA GLU A 153 -4.25 -8.33 -14.26
C GLU A 153 -3.82 -7.78 -15.62
#